data_AF-A0A0S3UCH3-F1
#
_entry.id   AF-A0A0S3UCH3-F1
#
_cell.length_a   1.000
_cell.length_b   1.000
_cell.length_c   1.000
_cell.angle_alpha   90.00
_cell.angle_beta   90.00
_cell.angle_gamma   90.00
#
_symmetry.space_group_name_H-M   'P 1'
#
loop_
_entity.id
_entity.type
_entity.pdbx_description
1 polymer ?
#
loop_
_entity_poly.entity_id
_entity_poly.type
_entity_poly.pdbx_seq_one_letter_code
_entity_poly.pdbx_strand_id
1 'polypeptide(L)' 'MANPSSSANPIDPAQISDSQMWNSLKLAIAESSGFQRWQIDRTSQETDLDALVHQYLRETLETLAY' A
#
# COMPACT_ATOMS: atom_id res chain seq x y z
N MET A 1 -20.83 11.35 40.86
CA MET A 1 -20.13 12.13 39.81
C MET A 1 -19.18 11.17 39.10
N ALA A 2 -19.46 10.80 37.85
CA ALA A 2 -18.65 9.84 37.10
C ALA A 2 -17.64 10.60 36.22
N ASN A 3 -16.36 10.24 36.31
CA ASN A 3 -15.32 10.71 35.39
C ASN A 3 -15.25 9.79 34.17
N PRO A 4 -15.37 10.29 32.93
CA PRO A 4 -14.91 9.55 31.76
C PRO A 4 -13.46 9.95 31.46
N SER A 5 -12.51 9.24 32.05
CA SER A 5 -11.12 9.29 31.58
C SER A 5 -11.04 8.52 30.26
N SER A 6 -11.28 9.23 29.14
CA SER A 6 -10.88 8.73 27.82
C SER A 6 -9.36 8.66 27.78
N SER A 7 -8.81 7.48 28.10
CA SER A 7 -7.44 7.14 27.72
C SER A 7 -7.42 7.02 26.20
N ALA A 8 -6.94 8.05 25.53
CA ALA A 8 -6.48 7.95 24.15
C ALA A 8 -5.36 6.91 24.12
N ASN A 9 -5.71 5.68 23.76
CA ASN A 9 -4.76 4.58 23.72
C ASN A 9 -3.79 4.85 22.55
N PRO A 10 -2.47 4.84 22.76
CA PRO A 10 -1.52 4.94 21.67
C PRO A 10 -1.72 3.74 20.74
N ILE A 11 -1.73 4.02 19.43
CA ILE A 11 -1.93 3.01 18.37
C ILE A 11 -0.85 1.94 18.54
N ASP A 12 -1.26 0.77 19.03
CA ASP A 12 -0.39 -0.39 19.18
C ASP A 12 -0.15 -1.01 17.80
N PRO A 13 1.11 -1.12 17.33
CA PRO A 13 1.42 -1.66 16.01
C PRO A 13 1.07 -3.16 15.87
N ALA A 14 0.79 -3.89 16.95
CA ALA A 14 0.38 -5.30 16.91
C ALA A 14 -1.14 -5.48 16.64
N GLN A 15 -1.91 -4.39 16.51
CA GLN A 15 -3.31 -4.41 16.08
C GLN A 15 -3.52 -4.06 14.59
N ILE A 16 -2.44 -3.77 13.85
CA ILE A 16 -2.53 -3.57 12.41
C ILE A 16 -2.92 -4.91 11.79
N SER A 17 -4.18 -5.02 11.37
CA SER A 17 -4.65 -6.19 10.65
C SER A 17 -3.86 -6.34 9.35
N ASP A 18 -3.63 -7.58 8.91
CA ASP A 18 -2.91 -7.90 7.66
C ASP A 18 -3.44 -7.08 6.47
N SER A 19 -4.77 -6.90 6.39
CA SER A 19 -5.42 -6.06 5.37
C SER A 19 -5.06 -4.57 5.45
N GLN A 20 -4.83 -4.05 6.66
CA GLN A 20 -4.42 -2.66 6.85
C GLN A 20 -2.94 -2.49 6.50
N MET A 21 -2.10 -3.48 6.85
CA MET A 21 -0.69 -3.52 6.44
C MET A 21 -0.55 -3.58 4.92
N TRP A 22 -1.34 -4.44 4.26
CA TRP A 22 -1.40 -4.54 2.81
C TRP A 22 -1.83 -3.22 2.15
N ASN A 23 -2.86 -2.55 2.70
CA ASN A 23 -3.27 -1.24 2.20
C ASN A 23 -2.18 -0.18 2.33
N SER A 24 -1.50 -0.10 3.47
CA SER A 24 -0.39 0.83 3.65
C SER A 24 0.76 0.54 2.69
N LEU A 25 1.08 -0.73 2.44
CA LEU A 25 2.11 -1.12 1.48
C LEU A 25 1.73 -0.71 0.05
N LYS A 26 0.50 -0.99 -0.39
CA LYS A 26 -0.01 -0.58 -1.70
C LYS A 26 0.08 0.92 -1.90
N LEU A 27 -0.33 1.70 -0.90
CA LEU A 27 -0.25 3.16 -0.95
C LEU A 27 1.20 3.64 -1.03
N ALA A 28 2.11 3.09 -0.23
CA ALA A 28 3.52 3.44 -0.28
C ALA A 28 4.16 3.12 -1.65
N ILE A 29 3.77 2.01 -2.28
CA ILE A 29 4.19 1.66 -3.64
C ILE A 29 3.58 2.64 -4.64
N ALA A 30 2.29 2.95 -4.52
CA ALA A 30 1.59 3.86 -5.42
C ALA A 30 2.14 5.30 -5.38
N GLU A 31 2.58 5.76 -4.20
CA GLU A 31 3.27 7.04 -4.03
C GLU A 31 4.74 7.00 -4.47
N SER A 32 5.31 5.81 -4.69
CA SER A 32 6.70 5.70 -5.12
C SER A 32 6.88 6.21 -6.54
N SER A 33 7.97 6.95 -6.77
CA SER A 33 8.28 7.53 -8.08
C SER A 33 8.54 6.47 -9.16
N GLY A 34 8.92 5.25 -8.78
CA GLY A 34 9.09 4.12 -9.71
C GLY A 34 7.75 3.64 -10.27
N PHE A 35 6.77 3.46 -9.39
CA PHE A 35 5.43 3.02 -9.76
C PHE A 35 4.69 4.05 -10.62
N GLN A 36 4.73 5.34 -10.25
CA GLN A 36 4.08 6.41 -11.02
C GLN A 36 4.62 6.49 -12.45
N ARG A 37 5.95 6.39 -12.63
CA ARG A 37 6.57 6.39 -13.96
C ARG A 37 6.18 5.16 -14.77
N TRP A 38 6.18 3.99 -14.13
CA TRP A 38 5.76 2.75 -14.75
C TRP A 38 4.28 2.81 -15.20
N GLN A 39 3.40 3.38 -14.38
CA GLN A 39 1.97 3.53 -14.70
C GLN A 39 1.74 4.48 -15.89
N ILE A 40 2.49 5.59 -15.97
CA ILE A 40 2.42 6.54 -17.07
C ILE A 40 2.86 5.89 -18.39
N ASP A 41 3.99 5.18 -18.36
CA ASP A 41 4.55 4.49 -19.54
C ASP A 41 3.56 3.45 -20.10
N ARG A 42 2.87 2.74 -19.20
CA ARG A 42 1.90 1.69 -19.54
C ARG A 42 0.59 2.18 -20.13
N THR A 43 0.30 3.49 -20.16
CA THR A 43 -1.00 4.07 -20.61
C THR A 43 -2.21 3.21 -20.17
N SER A 44 -2.15 2.66 -18.96
CA SER A 44 -3.16 1.68 -18.54
C SER A 44 -4.39 2.42 -18.07
N GLN A 45 -5.52 2.16 -18.72
CA GLN A 45 -6.85 2.55 -18.24
C GLN A 45 -7.28 1.78 -16.97
N GLU A 46 -6.42 0.91 -16.46
CA GLU A 46 -6.65 0.19 -15.22
C GLU A 46 -6.65 1.18 -14.06
N THR A 47 -7.81 1.32 -13.43
CA THR A 47 -8.03 2.19 -12.26
C THR A 47 -7.89 1.44 -10.94
N ASP A 48 -7.77 0.11 -11.00
CA ASP A 48 -7.68 -0.72 -9.81
C ASP A 48 -6.23 -0.74 -9.29
N LEU A 49 -6.06 -0.19 -8.08
CA LEU A 49 -4.75 -0.05 -7.45
C LEU A 49 -4.14 -1.43 -7.12
N ASP A 50 -4.94 -2.41 -6.71
CA ASP A 50 -4.43 -3.74 -6.39
C ASP A 50 -3.89 -4.44 -7.65
N ALA A 51 -4.63 -4.38 -8.76
CA ALA A 51 -4.19 -4.96 -10.02
C ALA A 51 -2.88 -4.32 -10.52
N LEU A 52 -2.81 -2.98 -10.50
CA LEU A 52 -1.60 -2.25 -10.92
C LEU A 52 -0.40 -2.56 -10.01
N VAL A 53 -0.59 -2.56 -8.68
CA VAL A 53 0.49 -2.89 -7.72
C VAL A 53 0.96 -4.33 -7.93
N HIS A 54 0.05 -5.27 -8.15
CA HIS A 54 0.40 -6.66 -8.36
C HIS A 54 1.19 -6.86 -9.66
N GLN A 55 0.79 -6.17 -10.74
CA GLN A 55 1.49 -6.23 -12.02
C GLN A 55 2.86 -5.54 -11.98
N TYR A 56 2.97 -4.41 -11.30
CA TYR A 56 4.26 -3.76 -11.05
C TYR A 56 5.21 -4.65 -10.24
N LEU A 57 4.71 -5.30 -9.18
CA LEU A 57 5.52 -6.24 -8.40
C LEU A 57 5.98 -7.42 -9.25
N ARG A 58 5.08 -7.97 -10.07
CA ARG A 58 5.43 -9.08 -10.97
C ARG A 58 6.55 -8.69 -11.92
N GLU A 59 6.42 -7.56 -12.61
CA GLU A 59 7.45 -7.13 -13.58
C GLU A 59 8.77 -6.76 -12.91
N THR A 60 8.73 -6.10 -11.74
CA THR A 60 9.96 -5.80 -10.99
C THR A 60 10.64 -7.06 -10.50
N LEU A 61 9.89 -8.09 -10.09
CA LEU A 61 10.45 -9.40 -9.74
C LEU A 61 11.01 -10.13 -10.97
N GLU A 62 10.33 -10.09 -12.12
CA GLU A 62 10.82 -10.69 -13.37
C GLU A 62 12.11 -10.03 -13.85
N THR A 63 12.23 -8.71 -13.69
CA THR A 63 13.43 -7.94 -14.07
C THR A 63 14.63 -8.26 -13.17
N LEU A 64 14.39 -8.61 -11.91
CA LEU A 64 15.44 -9.00 -10.95
C LEU A 64 15.82 -10.49 -11.02
N ALA A 65 15.02 -11.32 -11.72
CA ALA A 65 15.24 -12.76 -11.85
C ALA A 65 16.12 -13.14 -13.07
N TYR A 66 16.59 -12.15 -13.83
CA TYR A 66 17.52 -12.30 -14.97
C TYR A 66 18.95 -11.94 -14.56
#